data_AF-A0A7J3CJ26-F1
#
_entry.id   AF-A0A7J3CJ26-F1
#
_cell.length_a   1.000
_cell.length_b   1.000
_cell.length_c   1.000
_cell.angle_alpha   90.00
_cell.angle_beta   90.00
_cell.angle_gamma   90.00
#
_symmetry.space_group_name_H-M   'P 1'
#
loop_
_entity.id
_entity.type
_entity.pdbx_description
1 polymer ?
#
loop_
_entity_poly.entity_id
_entity_poly.type
_entity_poly.pdbx_seq_one_letter_code
_entity_poly.pdbx_strand_id
1 'polypeptide(L)'
;MIKKVLKSGSSKWAFFFIAAMIFVSYFAPLIANNKPIFCVFEGKARFSAFRDLFPFNRFLKPDEISLKLQANPHFIEDAKKDGTIKSCILPPSPYSPFETNIDDISIPPDLKKRHFFGCDDNGRDIFARLVYGSKNSLLVGFVA
;
A
#
# COMPACT_ATOMS: atom_id res chain seq x y z
N MET A 1 -12.99 9.50 30.65
CA MET A 1 -12.96 10.54 29.60
C MET A 1 -13.69 10.09 28.33
N ILE A 2 -13.36 8.93 27.74
CA ILE A 2 -13.99 8.38 26.51
C ILE A 2 -15.53 8.23 26.61
N LYS A 3 -16.05 7.72 27.74
CA LYS A 3 -17.50 7.57 27.97
C LYS A 3 -18.28 8.91 27.95
N LYS A 4 -17.62 10.04 28.18
CA LYS A 4 -18.24 11.38 28.21
C LYS A 4 -18.35 11.99 26.80
N VAL A 5 -17.37 11.70 25.94
CA VAL A 5 -17.37 12.05 24.50
C VAL A 5 -18.48 11.28 23.76
N LEU A 6 -18.64 9.99 24.09
CA LEU A 6 -19.69 9.14 23.52
C LEU A 6 -21.12 9.47 23.99
N LYS A 7 -21.37 10.59 24.69
CA LYS A 7 -22.72 10.95 25.18
C LYS A 7 -23.54 11.80 24.20
N SER A 8 -22.89 12.46 23.23
CA SER A 8 -23.53 13.20 22.13
C SER A 8 -23.61 12.33 20.87
N GLY A 9 -24.77 12.29 20.20
CA GLY A 9 -24.97 11.49 18.99
C GLY A 9 -23.94 11.81 17.90
N SER A 10 -23.71 13.09 17.62
CA SER A 10 -22.75 13.56 16.60
C SER A 10 -21.29 13.30 16.97
N SER A 11 -20.96 13.29 18.26
CA SER A 11 -19.58 13.06 18.72
C SER A 11 -19.15 11.59 18.54
N LYS A 12 -20.08 10.63 18.64
CA LYS A 12 -19.80 9.21 18.35
C LYS A 12 -19.37 9.03 16.89
N TRP A 13 -20.10 9.65 15.95
CA TRP A 13 -19.80 9.55 14.52
C TRP A 13 -18.43 10.12 14.19
N ALA A 14 -18.08 11.28 14.75
CA ALA A 14 -16.75 11.86 14.56
C ALA A 14 -15.64 10.94 15.10
N PHE A 15 -15.84 10.35 16.28
CA PHE A 15 -14.88 9.39 16.84
C PHE A 15 -14.70 8.17 15.93
N PHE A 16 -15.80 7.56 15.47
CA PHE A 16 -15.73 6.41 14.56
C PHE A 16 -15.09 6.76 13.22
N PHE A 17 -15.36 7.96 12.69
CA PHE A 17 -14.76 8.42 11.44
C PHE A 17 -13.23 8.56 11.56
N ILE A 18 -12.74 9.22 12.62
CA ILE A 18 -11.30 9.37 12.86
C ILE A 18 -10.66 8.00 13.11
N ALA A 19 -11.30 7.15 13.92
CA ALA A 19 -10.81 5.79 14.17
C ALA A 19 -10.73 4.97 12.86
N ALA A 20 -11.70 5.10 11.97
CA ALA A 20 -11.69 4.45 10.66
C ALA A 20 -10.56 4.98 9.78
N MET A 21 -10.30 6.30 9.75
CA MET A 21 -9.19 6.87 8.99
C MET A 21 -7.83 6.38 9.50
N ILE A 22 -7.62 6.33 10.82
CA ILE A 22 -6.40 5.79 11.43
C ILE A 22 -6.25 4.31 11.11
N PHE A 23 -7.34 3.54 11.15
CA PHE A 23 -7.34 2.13 10.78
C PHE A 23 -6.91 1.94 9.32
N VAL A 24 -7.57 2.61 8.37
CA VAL A 24 -7.20 2.53 6.94
C VAL A 24 -5.75 2.98 6.72
N SER A 25 -5.31 4.03 7.41
CA SER A 25 -3.94 4.52 7.36
C SER A 25 -2.91 3.48 7.82
N TYR A 26 -3.19 2.77 8.92
CA TYR A 26 -2.30 1.72 9.42
C TYR A 26 -2.15 0.60 8.39
N PHE A 27 -3.26 0.17 7.79
CA PHE A 27 -3.30 -0.90 6.78
C PHE A 27 -2.91 -0.46 5.35
N ALA A 28 -2.46 0.79 5.15
CA ALA A 28 -2.05 1.29 3.83
C ALA A 28 -1.08 0.36 3.06
N PRO A 29 -0.04 -0.24 3.68
CA PRO A 29 0.87 -1.15 2.97
C PRO A 29 0.21 -2.42 2.42
N LEU A 30 -0.98 -2.79 2.91
CA LEU A 30 -1.75 -3.94 2.43
C LEU A 30 -2.82 -3.56 1.41
N ILE A 31 -3.15 -2.27 1.30
CA ILE A 31 -4.16 -1.72 0.40
C ILE A 31 -3.53 -1.27 -0.92
N ALA A 32 -2.46 -0.47 -0.81
CA ALA A 32 -1.71 0.06 -1.94
C ALA A 32 -0.22 -0.25 -1.72
N ASN A 33 0.36 -1.14 -2.50
CA ASN A 33 1.79 -1.45 -2.45
C ASN A 33 2.18 -2.27 -3.67
N ASN A 34 3.36 -2.04 -4.22
CA ASN A 34 3.88 -2.89 -5.30
C ASN A 34 4.39 -4.24 -4.78
N LYS A 35 4.65 -4.36 -3.47
CA LYS A 35 5.05 -5.62 -2.85
C LYS A 35 3.86 -6.56 -2.68
N PRO A 36 4.04 -7.88 -2.92
CA PRO A 36 3.00 -8.86 -2.66
C PRO A 36 2.72 -9.00 -1.15
N ILE A 37 1.45 -9.20 -0.81
CA ILE A 37 1.00 -9.58 0.54
C ILE A 37 1.57 -10.94 0.91
N PHE A 38 1.51 -11.87 -0.04
CA PHE A 38 2.03 -13.22 0.08
C PHE A 38 2.63 -13.67 -1.24
N CYS A 39 3.76 -14.37 -1.21
CA CYS A 39 4.28 -15.04 -2.39
C CYS A 39 5.17 -16.23 -2.03
N VAL A 40 5.22 -17.23 -2.90
CA VAL A 40 6.16 -18.35 -2.81
C VAL A 40 7.27 -18.11 -3.80
N PHE A 41 8.41 -17.63 -3.31
CA PHE A 41 9.59 -17.28 -4.07
C PHE A 41 10.67 -18.34 -3.84
N GLU A 42 11.14 -18.99 -4.91
CA GLU A 42 12.17 -20.06 -4.83
C GLU A 42 11.82 -21.16 -3.81
N GLY A 43 10.54 -21.52 -3.72
CA GLY A 43 10.05 -22.54 -2.78
C GLY A 43 9.87 -22.07 -1.33
N LYS A 44 10.16 -20.81 -1.00
CA LYS A 44 9.96 -20.23 0.34
C LYS A 44 8.79 -19.24 0.34
N ALA A 45 7.89 -19.40 1.31
CA ALA A 45 6.81 -18.44 1.55
C ALA A 45 7.36 -17.14 2.14
N ARG A 46 7.01 -15.99 1.53
CA ARG A 46 7.36 -14.65 1.99
C ARG A 46 6.16 -13.72 2.02
N PHE A 47 6.16 -12.83 3.00
CA PHE A 47 5.09 -11.87 3.28
C PHE A 47 5.63 -10.43 3.28
N SER A 48 6.00 -9.92 2.10
CA SER A 48 6.71 -8.64 1.98
C SER A 48 5.86 -7.44 2.41
N ALA A 49 4.63 -7.31 1.91
CA ALA A 49 3.78 -6.18 2.26
C ALA A 49 3.29 -6.22 3.73
N PHE A 50 3.09 -7.41 4.29
CA PHE A 50 2.75 -7.56 5.72
C PHE A 50 3.88 -7.09 6.62
N ARG A 51 5.14 -7.28 6.19
CA ARG A 51 6.30 -6.82 6.93
C ARG A 51 6.36 -5.30 7.03
N ASP A 52 5.93 -4.58 5.99
CA ASP A 52 5.83 -3.12 5.95
C ASP A 52 4.72 -2.54 6.84
N LEU A 53 3.83 -3.38 7.37
CA LEU A 53 2.83 -2.97 8.37
C LEU A 53 3.49 -2.59 9.70
N PHE A 54 4.62 -3.22 10.04
CA PHE A 54 5.30 -3.00 11.31
C PHE A 54 6.28 -1.82 11.21
N PRO A 55 6.16 -0.79 12.06
CA PRO A 55 7.04 0.39 12.01
C PRO A 55 8.51 0.04 12.27
N PHE A 56 8.78 -1.04 13.03
CA PHE A 56 10.14 -1.52 13.27
C PHE A 56 10.81 -2.14 12.04
N ASN A 57 10.06 -2.40 10.96
CA ASN A 57 10.62 -3.02 9.76
C ASN A 57 11.73 -2.18 9.11
N ARG A 58 11.71 -0.85 9.28
CA ARG A 58 12.78 0.03 8.80
C ARG A 58 14.17 -0.31 9.40
N PHE A 59 14.21 -0.93 10.58
CA PHE A 59 15.44 -1.34 11.24
C PHE A 59 15.87 -2.77 10.90
N LEU A 60 14.99 -3.55 10.27
CA LEU A 60 15.27 -4.93 9.89
C LEU A 60 15.84 -4.97 8.46
N LYS A 61 16.71 -5.95 8.16
CA LYS A 61 17.29 -6.12 6.82
C LYS A 61 16.18 -6.26 5.77
N PRO A 62 16.13 -5.44 4.71
CA PRO A 62 15.07 -5.51 3.70
C PRO A 62 15.00 -6.93 3.11
N ASP A 63 13.79 -7.39 2.82
CA ASP A 63 13.60 -8.68 2.16
C ASP A 63 14.10 -8.62 0.70
N GLU A 64 14.54 -9.76 0.17
CA GLU A 64 15.09 -9.77 -1.20
C GLU A 64 14.05 -9.39 -2.25
N ILE A 65 12.76 -9.60 -1.98
CA ILE A 65 11.70 -9.22 -2.92
C ILE A 65 11.59 -7.71 -2.98
N SER A 66 11.58 -7.02 -1.83
CA SER A 66 11.68 -5.56 -1.79
C SER A 66 12.90 -5.04 -2.54
N LEU A 67 14.06 -5.68 -2.38
CA LEU A 67 15.29 -5.28 -3.08
C LEU A 67 15.20 -5.49 -4.60
N LYS A 68 14.71 -6.64 -5.04
CA LYS A 68 14.52 -6.95 -6.47
C LYS A 68 13.46 -6.05 -7.11
N LEU A 69 12.40 -5.73 -6.39
CA LEU A 69 11.34 -4.83 -6.85
C LEU A 69 11.80 -3.37 -6.93
N GLN A 70 12.71 -2.95 -6.04
CA GLN A 70 13.36 -1.65 -6.13
C GLN A 70 14.28 -1.54 -7.35
N ALA A 71 14.92 -2.65 -7.75
CA ALA A 71 15.79 -2.70 -8.92
C ALA A 71 14.99 -2.80 -10.23
N ASN A 72 13.89 -3.55 -10.25
CA ASN A 72 12.99 -3.70 -11.39
C ASN A 72 11.53 -3.70 -10.90
N PRO A 73 10.74 -2.67 -11.23
CA PRO A 73 9.32 -2.61 -10.83
C PRO A 73 8.47 -3.75 -11.41
N HIS A 74 8.83 -4.29 -12.59
CA HIS A 74 8.13 -5.41 -13.22
C HIS A 74 8.60 -6.79 -12.72
N PHE A 75 9.48 -6.84 -11.71
CA PHE A 75 10.06 -8.07 -11.19
C PHE A 75 9.02 -9.15 -10.84
N ILE A 76 7.87 -8.79 -10.27
CA ILE A 76 6.84 -9.79 -9.91
C ILE A 76 6.26 -10.46 -11.16
N GLU A 77 6.10 -9.72 -12.25
CA GLU A 77 5.59 -10.24 -13.51
C GLU A 77 6.64 -11.11 -14.20
N ASP A 78 7.89 -10.64 -14.24
CA ASP A 78 9.01 -11.39 -14.81
C ASP A 78 9.24 -12.69 -14.04
N ALA A 79 9.30 -12.63 -12.71
CA ALA A 79 9.51 -13.80 -11.86
C ALA A 79 8.33 -14.78 -11.89
N LYS A 80 7.11 -14.34 -12.25
CA LYS A 80 5.99 -15.25 -12.56
C LYS A 80 6.19 -15.96 -13.89
N LYS A 81 6.64 -15.25 -14.93
CA LYS A 81 6.92 -15.83 -16.25
C LYS A 81 8.04 -16.86 -16.18
N ASP A 82 9.09 -16.57 -15.40
CA ASP A 82 10.23 -17.47 -15.19
C ASP A 82 9.90 -18.67 -14.28
N GLY A 83 8.72 -18.70 -13.66
CA GLY A 83 8.30 -19.75 -12.72
C GLY A 83 8.98 -19.68 -11.34
N THR A 84 9.78 -18.64 -11.09
CA THR A 84 10.45 -18.41 -9.80
C THR A 84 9.45 -18.06 -8.69
N ILE A 85 8.38 -17.33 -9.04
CA ILE A 85 7.20 -17.11 -8.20
C ILE A 85 6.08 -18.05 -8.64
N LYS A 86 5.78 -19.06 -7.83
CA LYS A 86 4.69 -20.02 -8.12
C LYS A 86 3.30 -19.45 -7.84
N SER A 87 3.16 -18.76 -6.71
CA SER A 87 1.90 -18.19 -6.27
C SER A 87 2.17 -16.86 -5.58
N CYS A 88 1.39 -15.83 -5.91
CA CYS A 88 1.43 -14.58 -5.15
C CYS A 88 0.05 -13.94 -5.04
N ILE A 89 -0.15 -13.22 -3.94
CA ILE A 89 -1.32 -12.39 -3.66
C ILE A 89 -0.82 -10.95 -3.61
N LEU A 90 -1.27 -10.15 -4.57
CA LEU A 90 -0.98 -8.73 -4.63
C LEU A 90 -2.03 -7.93 -3.85
N PRO A 91 -1.69 -6.73 -3.36
CA PRO A 91 -2.66 -5.78 -2.83
C PRO A 91 -3.76 -5.40 -3.83
N PRO A 92 -4.88 -4.85 -3.36
CA PRO A 92 -5.93 -4.29 -4.21
C PRO A 92 -5.39 -3.29 -5.24
N SER A 93 -4.52 -2.36 -4.83
CA SER A 93 -3.73 -1.52 -5.74
C SER A 93 -2.26 -1.98 -5.69
N PRO A 94 -1.77 -2.69 -6.72
CA PRO A 94 -0.42 -3.26 -6.75
C PRO A 94 0.65 -2.23 -7.16
N TYR A 95 0.46 -0.95 -6.80
CA TYR A 95 1.32 0.14 -7.23
C TYR A 95 1.99 0.82 -6.03
N SER A 96 3.26 1.19 -6.18
CA SER A 96 3.96 1.99 -5.18
C SER A 96 3.62 3.48 -5.38
N PRO A 97 3.45 4.25 -4.29
CA PRO A 97 3.21 5.70 -4.37
C PRO A 97 4.40 6.49 -4.92
N PHE A 98 5.56 5.86 -5.06
CA PHE A 98 6.81 6.47 -5.55
C PHE A 98 7.24 5.94 -6.92
N GLU A 99 6.50 4.99 -7.48
CA GLU A 99 6.78 4.37 -8.77
C GLU A 99 6.16 5.21 -9.88
N THR A 100 6.92 5.36 -10.96
CA THR A 100 6.59 6.19 -12.12
C THR A 100 6.60 5.28 -13.34
N ASN A 101 5.47 5.17 -14.04
CA ASN A 101 5.38 4.41 -15.27
C ASN A 101 5.03 5.33 -16.45
N ILE A 102 5.93 5.43 -17.42
CA ILE A 102 5.77 6.29 -18.60
C ILE A 102 4.59 5.83 -19.46
N ASP A 103 4.30 4.53 -19.49
CA ASP A 103 3.20 3.97 -20.26
C ASP A 103 1.82 4.27 -19.66
N ASP A 104 1.78 4.71 -18.39
CA ASP A 104 0.56 5.00 -17.64
C ASP A 104 0.36 6.52 -17.42
N ILE A 105 0.97 7.39 -18.22
CA ILE A 105 0.78 8.84 -18.09
C ILE A 105 -0.68 9.24 -18.38
N SER A 106 -1.28 9.97 -17.43
CA SER A 106 -2.63 10.55 -17.54
C SER A 106 -3.72 9.54 -17.96
N ILE A 107 -3.55 8.26 -17.60
CA ILE A 107 -4.58 7.26 -17.88
C ILE A 107 -5.82 7.49 -16.99
N PRO A 108 -7.03 7.28 -17.53
CA PRO A 108 -8.25 7.41 -16.74
C PRO A 108 -8.37 6.28 -15.70
N PRO A 109 -9.30 6.42 -14.73
CA PRO A 109 -9.65 5.35 -13.80
C PRO A 109 -9.98 4.02 -14.52
N ASP A 110 -9.31 2.94 -14.12
CA ASP A 110 -9.51 1.59 -14.67
C ASP A 110 -9.48 0.53 -13.57
N LEU A 111 -10.61 -0.17 -13.40
CA LEU A 111 -10.79 -1.27 -12.45
C LEU A 111 -10.01 -2.54 -12.84
N LYS A 112 -9.83 -2.80 -14.14
CA LYS A 112 -9.13 -4.01 -14.62
C LYS A 112 -7.63 -3.89 -14.37
N LYS A 113 -7.07 -2.73 -14.69
CA LYS A 113 -5.67 -2.39 -14.36
C LYS A 113 -5.46 -2.09 -12.88
N ARG A 114 -6.54 -1.88 -12.11
CA ARG A 114 -6.51 -1.52 -10.68
C ARG A 114 -5.95 -0.11 -10.41
N HIS A 115 -5.93 0.73 -11.44
CA HIS A 115 -5.78 2.18 -11.31
C HIS A 115 -7.12 2.80 -10.93
N PHE A 116 -7.56 2.59 -9.68
CA PHE A 116 -8.92 2.95 -9.25
C PHE A 116 -9.29 4.40 -9.51
N PHE A 117 -8.32 5.31 -9.46
CA PHE A 117 -8.49 6.74 -9.72
C PHE A 117 -7.67 7.25 -10.91
N GLY A 118 -7.06 6.36 -11.69
CA GLY A 118 -6.16 6.70 -12.79
C GLY A 118 -4.76 7.10 -12.31
N CYS A 119 -4.00 7.68 -13.24
CA CYS A 119 -2.63 8.13 -13.00
C CYS A 119 -2.48 9.63 -13.26
N ASP A 120 -1.45 10.21 -12.65
CA ASP A 120 -1.08 11.61 -12.88
C ASP A 120 -0.22 11.81 -14.14
N ASP A 121 0.18 13.05 -14.40
CA ASP A 121 0.99 13.43 -15.57
C ASP A 121 2.41 12.84 -15.56
N ASN A 122 2.83 12.24 -14.45
CA ASN A 122 4.08 11.50 -14.35
C ASN A 122 3.84 9.98 -14.38
N GLY A 123 2.62 9.52 -14.63
CA GLY A 123 2.29 8.10 -14.67
C GLY A 123 2.37 7.40 -13.32
N ARG A 124 2.08 8.12 -12.23
CA ARG A 124 2.00 7.56 -10.87
C ARG A 124 0.55 7.30 -10.50
N ASP A 125 0.29 6.17 -9.85
CA ASP A 125 -1.06 5.79 -9.42
C ASP A 125 -1.64 6.76 -8.37
N ILE A 126 -2.77 7.40 -8.70
CA ILE A 126 -3.38 8.42 -7.84
C ILE A 126 -3.91 7.79 -6.54
N PHE A 127 -4.50 6.60 -6.63
CA PHE A 127 -5.07 5.92 -5.47
C PHE A 127 -4.00 5.58 -4.43
N ALA A 128 -2.89 4.98 -4.85
CA ALA A 128 -1.77 4.68 -3.96
C ALA A 128 -1.23 5.95 -3.29
N ARG A 129 -1.08 7.04 -4.05
CA ARG A 129 -0.60 8.31 -3.50
C ARG A 129 -1.56 8.93 -2.49
N LEU A 130 -2.87 8.84 -2.69
CA LEU A 130 -3.86 9.28 -1.70
C LEU A 130 -3.82 8.44 -0.42
N VAL A 131 -3.70 7.13 -0.54
CA VAL A 131 -3.60 6.23 0.62
C VAL A 131 -2.35 6.55 1.46
N TYR A 132 -1.17 6.66 0.85
CA TYR A 132 0.05 7.00 1.59
C TYR A 132 0.11 8.45 2.04
N GLY A 133 -0.40 9.39 1.25
CA GLY A 133 -0.50 10.80 1.62
C GLY A 133 -1.37 10.97 2.87
N SER A 134 -2.53 10.32 2.91
CA SER A 134 -3.43 10.31 4.08
C SER A 134 -2.73 9.72 5.30
N LYS A 135 -2.02 8.60 5.12
CA LYS A 135 -1.24 7.99 6.20
C LYS A 135 -0.17 8.93 6.78
N ASN A 136 0.62 9.55 5.91
CA ASN A 136 1.69 10.44 6.36
C ASN A 136 1.13 11.70 7.03
N SER A 137 0.08 12.30 6.49
CA SER A 137 -0.59 13.46 7.08
C SER A 137 -1.18 13.17 8.46
N LEU A 138 -1.83 12.02 8.63
CA LEU A 138 -2.35 11.59 9.94
C LEU A 138 -1.25 11.33 10.96
N LEU A 139 -0.14 10.71 10.54
CA LEU A 139 1.00 10.45 11.42
C LEU A 139 1.62 11.78 11.89
N VAL A 140 1.84 12.72 10.99
CA VAL A 140 2.36 14.06 11.35
C VAL A 140 1.40 14.79 12.27
N GLY A 141 0.09 14.81 11.96
CA GLY A 141 -0.92 15.46 12.80
C GLY A 141 -1.12 14.80 14.17
N PHE A 142 -0.68 13.55 14.35
CA PHE A 142 -0.68 12.88 15.67
C PHE A 142 0.58 13.19 16.49
N VAL A 143 1.71 13.50 15.84
CA VAL A 143 3.01 13.73 16.49
C VAL A 143 3.28 15.22 16.77
N ALA A 144 2.80 16.12 15.91
CA ALA A 144 2.99 17.57 16.01
C ALA A 144 2.12 18.20 17.11
#